data_AF-A0A8W8KKH8-F1
#
_entry.id   AF-A0A8W8KKH8-F1
#
_cell.length_a   1.000
_cell.length_b   1.000
_cell.length_c   1.000
_cell.angle_alpha   90.00
_cell.angle_beta   90.00
_cell.angle_gamma   90.00
#
_symmetry.space_group_name_H-M   'P 1'
#
loop_
_entity.id
_entity.type
_entity.pdbx_description
1 polymer ?
#
loop_
_entity_poly.entity_id
_entity_poly.type
_entity_poly.pdbx_seq_one_letter_code
_entity_poly.pdbx_strand_id
1 'polypeptide(L)'
;MSTVSMECPTNETSWMQRSASYICTNPQEYHCLPSLYLNGSVEACLTVKLIQHGYCVIYNPYLKEARIDSISSCVRKTNFSGCPTESYNSNEIHRHPPCQKINPVKQCYLADSSCPNITSNDPTVAINQKDIAITRDTTASPGSGPSSDAWSLSPLVLIYLISCLVFIQF
;
A
#
# COMPACT_ATOMS: atom_id res chain seq x y z
N MET A 1 -6.33 -12.08 1.40
CA MET A 1 -6.86 -10.71 1.56
C MET A 1 -5.67 -9.76 1.50
N SER A 2 -5.77 -8.64 0.79
CA SER A 2 -4.69 -7.65 0.66
C SER A 2 -5.25 -6.26 0.87
N THR A 3 -4.58 -5.41 1.65
CA THR A 3 -4.99 -4.03 1.91
C THR A 3 -3.92 -3.07 1.42
N VAL A 4 -4.36 -1.94 0.86
CA VAL A 4 -3.47 -0.81 0.59
C VAL A 4 -3.13 -0.18 1.94
N SER A 5 -1.83 0.05 2.19
CA SER A 5 -1.36 0.74 3.39
C SER A 5 -0.55 1.97 2.99
N MET A 6 -0.78 3.07 3.72
CA MET A 6 0.01 4.29 3.55
C MET A 6 1.40 4.17 4.17
N GLU A 7 1.59 3.32 5.18
CA GLU A 7 2.88 3.11 5.83
C GLU A 7 3.05 1.68 6.35
N CYS A 8 4.16 1.05 5.98
CA CYS A 8 4.55 -0.26 6.50
C CYS A 8 5.24 -0.15 7.86
N PRO A 9 5.07 -1.12 8.76
CA PRO A 9 5.88 -1.21 9.96
C PRO A 9 7.36 -1.37 9.59
N THR A 10 8.21 -0.53 10.19
CA THR A 10 9.67 -0.47 9.96
C THR A 10 10.49 -0.88 11.18
N ASN A 11 9.83 -1.40 12.23
CA ASN A 11 10.46 -1.96 13.41
C ASN A 11 9.76 -3.26 13.83
N GLU A 12 10.48 -4.12 14.53
CA GLU A 12 10.04 -5.47 14.88
C GLU A 12 8.75 -5.48 15.71
N THR A 13 8.64 -4.64 16.74
CA THR A 13 7.45 -4.59 17.61
C THR A 13 6.18 -4.27 16.81
N SER A 14 6.21 -3.21 16.01
CA SER A 14 5.08 -2.82 15.16
C SER A 14 4.80 -3.83 14.05
N TRP A 15 5.83 -4.47 13.52
CA TRP A 15 5.70 -5.54 12.54
C TRP A 15 4.97 -6.75 13.14
N MET A 16 5.39 -7.23 14.31
CA MET A 16 4.75 -8.36 15.01
C MET A 16 3.29 -8.05 15.38
N GLN A 17 3.01 -6.84 15.86
CA GLN A 17 1.65 -6.43 16.17
C GLN A 17 0.76 -6.46 14.91
N ARG A 18 1.28 -5.99 13.79
CA ARG A 18 0.52 -5.94 12.53
C ARG A 18 0.38 -7.29 11.88
N SER A 19 1.43 -8.11 11.92
CA SER A 19 1.38 -9.50 11.43
C SER A 19 0.38 -10.33 12.22
N ALA A 20 0.28 -10.15 13.54
CA ALA A 20 -0.69 -10.86 14.38
C ALA A 20 -2.16 -10.51 14.03
N SER A 21 -2.41 -9.34 13.44
CA SER A 21 -3.75 -8.97 12.95
C SER A 21 -4.11 -9.64 11.61
N TYR A 22 -3.12 -10.18 10.90
CA TYR A 22 -3.30 -10.86 9.62
C TYR A 22 -3.36 -12.38 9.82
N ILE A 23 -4.50 -12.97 9.48
CA ILE A 23 -4.71 -14.43 9.57
C ILE A 23 -4.14 -15.10 8.31
N CYS A 24 -2.81 -15.18 8.23
CA CYS A 24 -2.15 -15.88 7.13
C CYS A 24 -2.22 -17.40 7.31
N THR A 25 -2.37 -18.11 6.20
CA THR A 25 -2.42 -19.58 6.18
C THR A 25 -1.14 -20.13 5.57
N ASN A 26 -0.58 -21.17 6.17
CA ASN A 26 0.64 -21.80 5.67
C ASN A 26 0.46 -22.21 4.18
N PRO A 27 1.43 -21.91 3.30
CA PRO A 27 2.80 -21.42 3.56
C PRO A 27 2.97 -19.89 3.45
N GLN A 28 1.88 -19.12 3.51
CA GLN A 28 1.93 -17.67 3.40
C GLN A 28 2.27 -17.02 4.74
N GLU A 29 3.04 -15.95 4.67
CA GLU A 29 3.39 -15.11 5.80
C GLU A 29 2.99 -13.66 5.54
N TYR A 30 2.86 -12.89 6.61
CA TYR A 30 2.56 -11.46 6.50
C TYR A 30 3.70 -10.72 5.81
N HIS A 31 3.33 -9.88 4.86
CA HIS A 31 4.21 -8.96 4.16
C HIS A 31 3.60 -7.57 4.14
N CYS A 32 4.44 -6.55 4.17
CA CYS A 32 4.09 -5.19 3.80
C CYS A 32 5.17 -4.67 2.86
N LEU A 33 4.86 -4.60 1.57
CA LEU A 33 5.83 -4.33 0.50
C LEU A 33 5.39 -3.11 -0.31
N PRO A 34 6.33 -2.27 -0.77
CA PRO A 34 6.05 -1.32 -1.84
C PRO A 34 5.46 -2.02 -3.06
N SER A 35 4.52 -1.37 -3.74
CA SER A 35 3.99 -1.88 -5.01
C SER A 35 5.07 -1.85 -6.10
N LEU A 36 4.88 -2.63 -7.16
CA LEU A 36 5.69 -2.60 -8.38
C LEU A 36 5.87 -1.17 -8.96
N TYR A 37 4.92 -0.28 -8.72
CA TYR A 37 4.94 1.10 -9.22
C TYR A 37 5.45 2.12 -8.20
N LEU A 38 5.84 1.68 -7.00
CA LEU A 38 6.28 2.53 -5.90
C LEU A 38 5.30 3.68 -5.59
N ASN A 39 4.01 3.48 -5.87
CA ASN A 39 2.93 4.46 -5.67
C ASN A 39 2.12 4.21 -4.39
N GLY A 40 2.57 3.25 -3.57
CA GLY A 40 1.92 2.83 -2.34
C GLY A 40 2.53 1.52 -1.84
N SER A 41 2.11 1.10 -0.66
CA SER A 41 2.48 -0.20 -0.10
C SER A 41 1.26 -1.10 0.04
N VAL A 42 1.49 -2.41 -0.01
CA VAL A 42 0.46 -3.42 0.10
C VAL A 42 0.79 -4.35 1.25
N GLU A 43 -0.17 -4.51 2.15
CA GLU A 43 -0.17 -5.56 3.15
C GLU A 43 -0.89 -6.79 2.61
N ALA A 44 -0.24 -7.95 2.69
CA ALA A 44 -0.81 -9.19 2.19
C ALA A 44 -0.15 -10.42 2.84
N CYS A 45 -0.87 -11.53 2.84
CA CYS A 45 -0.29 -12.84 3.06
C CYS A 45 0.31 -13.35 1.75
N LEU A 46 1.62 -13.53 1.70
CA LEU A 46 2.36 -13.95 0.50
C LEU A 46 3.30 -15.11 0.85
N THR A 47 3.58 -15.97 -0.13
CA THR A 47 4.65 -16.96 0.01
C THR A 47 6.00 -16.23 0.13
N VAL A 48 6.78 -16.60 1.13
CA VAL A 48 8.11 -16.05 1.37
C VAL A 48 9.03 -16.30 0.18
N LYS A 49 9.81 -15.28 -0.21
CA LYS A 49 10.83 -15.35 -1.24
C LYS A 49 12.18 -14.93 -0.65
N LEU A 50 13.24 -15.64 -1.03
CA LEU A 50 14.60 -15.22 -0.74
C LEU A 50 14.97 -14.08 -1.70
N ILE A 51 15.30 -12.93 -1.11
CA ILE A 51 15.69 -11.72 -1.83
C ILE A 51 17.21 -11.65 -1.79
N GLN A 52 17.81 -11.53 -2.97
CA GLN A 52 19.27 -11.47 -3.09
C GLN A 52 19.79 -10.16 -2.49
N HIS A 53 20.97 -10.22 -1.89
CA HIS A 53 21.70 -9.03 -1.48
C HIS A 53 21.76 -7.98 -2.62
N GLY A 54 21.72 -6.70 -2.26
CA GLY A 54 21.75 -5.62 -3.24
C GLY A 54 20.41 -5.29 -3.90
N TYR A 55 19.32 -5.95 -3.48
CA TYR A 55 17.98 -5.72 -4.01
C TYR A 55 16.95 -5.47 -2.92
N CYS A 56 15.97 -4.64 -3.26
CA CYS A 56 14.73 -4.52 -2.49
C CYS A 56 13.67 -5.49 -3.03
N VAL A 57 12.66 -5.74 -2.22
CA VAL A 57 11.49 -6.55 -2.59
C VAL A 57 10.26 -5.66 -2.79
N ILE A 58 9.44 -6.03 -3.75
CA ILE A 58 8.19 -5.35 -4.14
C ILE A 58 7.04 -6.34 -4.23
N TYR A 59 5.82 -5.85 -4.08
CA TYR A 59 4.61 -6.58 -4.40
C TYR A 59 4.27 -6.45 -5.89
N ASN A 60 4.16 -7.58 -6.58
CA ASN A 60 3.68 -7.63 -7.95
C ASN A 60 2.15 -7.84 -7.96
N PRO A 61 1.33 -6.86 -8.37
CA PRO A 61 -0.13 -6.97 -8.32
C PRO A 61 -0.70 -7.96 -9.35
N TYR A 62 0.01 -8.22 -10.45
CA TYR A 62 -0.42 -9.14 -11.50
C TYR A 62 -0.31 -10.60 -11.07
N LEU A 63 0.76 -10.91 -10.34
CA LEU A 63 1.06 -12.27 -9.88
C LEU A 63 0.68 -12.50 -8.42
N LYS A 64 0.34 -11.43 -7.69
CA LYS A 64 -0.01 -11.44 -6.26
C LYS A 64 1.08 -12.08 -5.41
N GLU A 65 2.33 -11.70 -5.64
CA GLU A 65 3.49 -12.25 -4.93
C GLU A 65 4.59 -11.22 -4.68
N ALA A 66 5.49 -11.55 -3.76
CA ALA A 66 6.73 -10.82 -3.53
C ALA A 66 7.72 -11.08 -4.68
N ARG A 67 8.38 -10.03 -5.16
CA ARG A 67 9.36 -10.10 -6.25
C ARG A 67 10.55 -9.20 -5.96
N ILE A 68 11.71 -9.59 -6.49
CA ILE A 68 12.88 -8.73 -6.52
C ILE A 68 12.58 -7.50 -7.39
N ASP A 69 12.87 -6.31 -6.89
CA ASP A 69 12.84 -5.08 -7.67
C ASP A 69 14.10 -4.96 -8.54
N SER A 70 14.08 -5.69 -9.65
CA SER A 70 15.16 -5.70 -10.63
C SER A 70 15.30 -4.37 -11.39
N ILE A 71 14.25 -3.55 -11.42
CA ILE A 71 14.22 -2.28 -12.17
C ILE A 71 14.97 -1.21 -11.38
N SER A 72 14.66 -1.06 -10.08
CA SER A 72 15.33 -0.06 -9.27
C SER A 72 16.72 -0.49 -8.83
N SER A 73 16.95 -1.79 -8.62
CA SER A 73 18.21 -2.43 -8.18
C SER A 73 19.06 -1.51 -7.30
N CYS A 74 18.78 -1.47 -6.00
CA CYS A 74 19.39 -0.49 -5.10
C CYS A 74 20.93 -0.52 -5.13
N VAL A 75 21.56 -1.68 -5.30
CA VAL A 75 23.04 -1.79 -5.37
C VAL A 75 23.66 -1.13 -6.59
N ARG A 76 22.91 -0.99 -7.69
CA ARG A 76 23.41 -0.34 -8.92
C ARG A 76 23.30 1.19 -8.84
N LYS A 77 22.63 1.71 -7.81
CA LYS A 77 22.45 3.14 -7.60
C LYS A 77 23.49 3.65 -6.61
N THR A 78 24.42 4.46 -7.10
CA THR A 78 25.42 5.16 -6.26
C THR A 78 24.80 6.06 -5.20
N ASN A 79 23.56 6.48 -5.44
CA ASN A 79 22.81 7.43 -4.63
C ASN A 79 21.86 6.75 -3.62
N PHE A 80 21.80 5.42 -3.59
CA PHE A 80 20.90 4.68 -2.70
C PHE A 80 21.63 4.28 -1.42
N SER A 81 21.12 4.74 -0.27
CA SER A 81 21.68 4.43 1.05
C SER A 81 20.98 3.23 1.71
N GLY A 82 21.74 2.38 2.40
CA GLY A 82 21.17 1.28 3.21
C GLY A 82 20.52 0.16 2.40
N CYS A 83 21.02 -0.09 1.18
CA CYS A 83 20.66 -1.28 0.41
C CYS A 83 21.10 -2.56 1.17
N PRO A 84 20.30 -3.65 1.19
CA PRO A 84 20.63 -4.86 1.93
C PRO A 84 21.98 -5.45 1.50
N THR A 85 22.88 -5.69 2.47
CA THR A 85 24.21 -6.26 2.23
C THR A 85 24.22 -7.78 2.19
N GLU A 86 23.19 -8.41 2.76
CA GLU A 86 22.98 -9.85 2.81
C GLU A 86 21.62 -10.19 2.20
N SER A 87 21.48 -11.44 1.75
CA SER A 87 20.19 -11.95 1.29
C SER A 87 19.24 -12.11 2.49
N TYR A 88 17.95 -11.86 2.28
CA TYR A 88 16.96 -11.87 3.35
C TYR A 88 15.62 -12.42 2.85
N ASN A 89 14.78 -12.90 3.76
CA ASN A 89 13.43 -13.34 3.41
C ASN A 89 12.49 -12.14 3.22
N SER A 90 11.59 -12.22 2.25
CA SER A 90 10.69 -11.09 1.93
C SER A 90 9.77 -10.64 3.07
N ASN A 91 9.44 -11.52 4.03
CA ASN A 91 8.69 -11.22 5.26
C ASN A 91 9.56 -10.52 6.33
N GLU A 92 10.87 -10.37 6.11
CA GLU A 92 11.80 -9.69 7.00
C GLU A 92 12.13 -8.26 6.53
N ILE A 93 11.43 -7.74 5.52
CA ILE A 93 11.68 -6.42 4.94
C ILE A 93 11.65 -5.27 5.98
N HIS A 94 10.97 -5.43 7.11
CA HIS A 94 10.99 -4.45 8.21
C HIS A 94 12.39 -4.19 8.78
N ARG A 95 13.32 -5.14 8.60
CA ARG A 95 14.75 -4.98 8.95
C ARG A 95 15.50 -4.12 7.94
N HIS A 96 14.88 -3.80 6.82
CA HIS A 96 15.42 -2.96 5.74
C HIS A 96 14.50 -1.75 5.44
N PRO A 97 14.30 -0.81 6.38
CA PRO A 97 13.47 0.38 6.15
C PRO A 97 13.78 1.19 4.88
N PRO A 98 15.04 1.31 4.42
CA PRO A 98 15.36 1.94 3.13
C PRO A 98 14.62 1.32 1.92
N CYS A 99 14.31 0.01 1.99
CA CYS A 99 13.54 -0.70 0.97
C CYS A 99 12.02 -0.66 1.18
N GLN A 100 11.51 -0.03 2.25
CA GLN A 100 10.07 0.16 2.49
C GLN A 100 9.63 1.60 2.23
N LYS A 101 10.49 2.57 2.53
CA LYS A 101 10.15 3.98 2.48
C LYS A 101 10.22 4.51 1.05
N ILE A 102 9.06 4.87 0.52
CA ILE A 102 8.88 5.39 -0.84
C ILE A 102 8.27 6.79 -0.82
N ASN A 103 8.47 7.54 -1.88
CA ASN A 103 7.65 8.69 -2.25
C ASN A 103 6.58 8.20 -3.25
N PRO A 104 5.30 8.03 -2.84
CA PRO A 104 4.25 7.52 -3.71
C PRO A 104 3.97 8.39 -4.95
N VAL A 105 4.21 9.70 -4.84
CA VAL A 105 3.96 10.68 -5.91
C VAL A 105 5.08 10.62 -6.94
N LYS A 106 6.33 10.53 -6.49
CA LYS A 106 7.51 10.48 -7.35
C LYS A 106 7.93 9.07 -7.73
N GLN A 107 7.27 8.06 -7.18
CA GLN A 107 7.46 6.63 -7.48
C GLN A 107 8.92 6.21 -7.32
N CYS A 108 9.55 6.62 -6.22
CA CYS A 108 10.95 6.34 -5.91
C CYS A 108 11.15 6.05 -4.43
N TYR A 109 12.26 5.39 -4.09
CA TYR A 109 12.64 5.15 -2.70
C TYR A 109 13.20 6.41 -2.08
N LEU A 110 12.80 6.73 -0.85
CA LEU A 110 13.36 7.88 -0.11
C LEU A 110 14.84 7.70 0.24
N ALA A 111 15.33 6.47 0.20
CA ALA A 111 16.74 6.14 0.39
C ALA A 111 17.63 6.50 -0.81
N ASP A 112 17.03 6.76 -1.97
CA ASP A 112 17.71 7.26 -3.17
C ASP A 112 17.79 8.79 -3.07
N SER A 113 19.00 9.36 -3.01
CA SER A 113 19.18 10.81 -2.86
C SER A 113 18.69 11.62 -4.06
N SER A 114 18.42 10.97 -5.20
CA SER A 114 17.75 11.59 -6.35
C SER A 114 16.23 11.67 -6.19
N CYS A 115 15.66 10.95 -5.22
CA CYS A 115 14.23 10.96 -4.90
C CYS A 115 13.89 12.23 -4.10
N PRO A 116 13.00 13.11 -4.62
CA PRO A 116 12.61 14.30 -3.89
C PRO A 116 11.92 13.94 -2.57
N ASN A 117 12.22 14.69 -1.51
CA ASN A 117 11.50 14.58 -0.25
C ASN A 117 10.02 14.92 -0.44
N ILE A 118 9.17 14.30 0.39
CA ILE A 118 7.76 14.64 0.49
C ILE A 118 7.68 16.02 1.17
N THR A 119 7.47 17.08 0.40
CA THR A 119 7.23 18.41 0.96
C THR A 119 5.74 18.58 1.25
N SER A 120 5.41 19.16 2.40
CA SER A 120 4.03 19.49 2.82
C SER A 120 3.28 20.39 1.82
N ASN A 121 4.01 20.99 0.87
CA ASN A 121 3.49 21.91 -0.13
C ASN A 121 3.28 21.24 -1.50
N ASP A 122 3.53 19.93 -1.66
CA ASP A 122 3.15 19.22 -2.88
C ASP A 122 1.60 19.10 -2.90
N PRO A 123 0.90 19.74 -3.87
CA PRO A 123 -0.56 19.77 -3.91
C PRO A 123 -1.22 18.39 -3.98
N THR A 124 -0.46 17.32 -4.23
CA THR A 124 -0.95 15.93 -4.21
C THR A 124 -0.99 15.28 -2.82
N VAL A 125 -0.22 15.77 -1.82
CA VAL A 125 -0.26 15.26 -0.44
C VAL A 125 -1.51 15.74 0.30
N ALA A 126 -2.01 16.93 -0.05
CA ALA A 126 -3.20 17.54 0.56
C ALA A 126 -4.49 16.77 0.30
N ILE A 127 -4.52 15.90 -0.72
CA ILE A 127 -5.72 15.11 -1.07
C ILE A 127 -5.92 13.95 -0.05
N ASN A 128 -4.84 13.40 0.51
CA ASN A 128 -4.94 12.29 1.48
C ASN A 128 -5.09 12.74 2.94
N GLN A 129 -4.74 13.99 3.27
CA GLN A 129 -4.88 14.51 4.63
C GLN A 129 -6.34 14.93 4.94
N LYS A 130 -7.10 15.34 3.92
CA LYS A 130 -8.45 15.90 4.10
C LYS A 130 -9.50 14.83 4.46
N ASP A 131 -9.24 13.56 4.14
CA ASP A 131 -10.10 12.43 4.51
C ASP A 131 -9.85 11.90 5.93
N ILE A 132 -8.81 12.39 6.64
CA ILE A 132 -8.43 11.90 7.99
C ILE A 132 -9.01 12.79 9.11
N ALA A 133 -9.49 13.99 8.80
CA ALA A 133 -10.06 14.90 9.80
C ALA A 133 -11.55 14.67 10.12
N ILE A 134 -12.24 13.74 9.44
CA ILE A 134 -13.69 13.52 9.61
C ILE A 134 -14.01 12.37 10.60
N THR A 135 -13.04 11.58 11.06
CA THR A 135 -13.28 10.42 11.94
C THR A 135 -12.70 10.55 13.36
N ARG A 136 -12.58 11.77 13.87
CA ARG A 136 -12.29 12.03 15.29
C ARG A 136 -13.29 13.04 15.84
N ASP A 137 -14.51 12.57 16.07
CA ASP A 137 -15.34 12.96 17.21
C ASP A 137 -16.66 12.22 17.10
N THR A 138 -16.89 11.24 17.98
CA THR A 138 -18.19 11.03 18.65
C THR A 138 -17.99 10.06 19.81
N THR A 139 -17.95 10.63 21.01
CA THR A 139 -18.13 9.94 22.29
C THR A 139 -19.58 9.42 22.39
N ALA A 140 -19.76 8.19 22.87
CA ALA A 140 -21.02 7.48 23.15
C ALA A 140 -22.03 8.34 23.96
N SER A 141 -23.33 8.51 23.62
CA SER A 141 -24.53 7.61 23.65
C SER A 141 -25.68 8.37 24.41
N PRO A 142 -26.97 7.97 24.45
CA PRO A 142 -27.89 7.36 23.46
C PRO A 142 -29.13 8.25 23.16
N GLY A 143 -29.80 8.06 22.02
CA GLY A 143 -31.08 8.70 21.72
C GLY A 143 -31.78 8.12 20.48
N SER A 144 -33.03 7.72 20.67
CA SER A 144 -33.91 6.94 19.79
C SER A 144 -34.52 7.69 18.58
N GLY A 145 -34.76 6.98 17.47
CA GLY A 145 -35.77 7.33 16.45
C GLY A 145 -35.42 6.91 15.02
N PRO A 146 -36.32 6.26 14.25
CA PRO A 146 -36.03 5.76 12.90
C PRO A 146 -36.40 6.78 11.81
N SER A 147 -35.56 6.95 10.79
CA SER A 147 -35.96 7.63 9.56
C SER A 147 -35.40 6.89 8.34
N SER A 148 -36.33 6.43 7.51
CA SER A 148 -36.13 5.83 6.21
C SER A 148 -35.74 6.89 5.19
N ASP A 149 -34.53 6.78 4.63
CA ASP A 149 -34.10 7.62 3.51
C ASP A 149 -33.88 6.79 2.25
N ALA A 150 -34.74 7.09 1.28
CA ALA A 150 -34.73 6.60 -0.09
C ALA A 150 -33.47 7.05 -0.83
N TRP A 151 -32.81 6.13 -1.51
CA TRP A 151 -31.62 6.43 -2.32
C TRP A 151 -32.06 7.10 -3.62
N SER A 152 -31.91 8.42 -3.69
CA SER A 152 -32.08 9.18 -4.93
C SER A 152 -30.83 8.99 -5.79
N LEU A 153 -30.90 8.13 -6.81
CA LEU A 153 -29.82 7.96 -7.78
C LEU A 153 -29.88 9.09 -8.81
N SER A 154 -28.74 9.76 -9.06
CA SER A 154 -28.62 10.84 -10.04
C SER A 154 -29.12 10.41 -11.44
N PRO A 155 -29.76 11.30 -12.21
CA PRO A 155 -30.35 10.99 -13.52
C PRO A 155 -29.33 10.47 -14.55
N LEU A 156 -28.03 10.78 -14.38
CA LEU A 156 -26.95 10.25 -15.23
C LEU A 156 -26.75 8.74 -15.05
N VAL A 157 -26.96 8.21 -13.84
CA VAL A 157 -26.81 6.77 -13.54
C VAL A 157 -27.95 5.99 -14.20
N LEU A 158 -29.16 6.54 -14.19
CA LEU A 158 -30.32 5.95 -14.87
C LEU A 158 -30.13 5.89 -16.39
N ILE A 159 -29.59 6.95 -17.01
CA ILE A 159 -29.31 6.97 -18.45
C ILE A 159 -28.27 5.90 -18.82
N TYR A 160 -27.21 5.75 -18.02
CA TYR A 160 -26.18 4.74 -18.27
C TYR A 160 -26.75 3.32 -18.18
N LEU A 161 -27.56 3.02 -17.16
CA LEU A 161 -28.18 1.70 -16.99
C LEU A 161 -29.13 1.36 -18.14
N ILE A 162 -29.92 2.32 -18.63
CA ILE A 162 -30.80 2.12 -19.79
C ILE A 162 -29.97 1.89 -21.06
N SER A 163 -28.88 2.64 -21.25
CA SER A 163 -28.00 2.43 -22.42
C SER A 163 -27.38 1.04 -22.44
N CYS A 164 -26.91 0.52 -21.29
CA CYS A 164 -26.35 -0.83 -21.20
C CYS A 164 -27.38 -1.92 -21.51
N LEU A 165 -28.66 -1.73 -21.15
CA LEU A 165 -29.71 -2.71 -21.43
C LEU A 165 -30.04 -2.83 -22.93
N VAL A 166 -29.94 -1.74 -23.70
CA VAL A 166 -30.20 -1.75 -25.14
C VAL A 166 -29.06 -2.44 -25.91
N PHE A 167 -27.81 -2.33 -25.45
CA PHE A 167 -26.65 -2.93 -26.12
C PHE A 167 -26.50 -4.45 -25.92
N ILE A 168 -27.24 -5.06 -24.99
CA ILE A 168 -27.18 -6.52 -24.75
C ILE A 168 -28.16 -7.31 -25.66
N GLN A 169 -29.03 -6.60 -26.39
CA GLN A 169 -30.06 -7.20 -27.26
C GLN A 169 -29.75 -7.07 -28.77
N PHE A 170 -28.54 -6.67 -29.14
CA PHE A 170 -28.07 -6.63 -30.54
C PHE A 170 -26.81 -7.47 -30.73
#